data_AF-A0A3D2MZP9-F1
#
_entry.id   AF-A0A3D2MZP9-F1
#
_cell.length_a   1.000
_cell.length_b   1.000
_cell.length_c   1.000
_cell.angle_alpha   90.00
_cell.angle_beta   90.00
_cell.angle_gamma   90.00
#
_symmetry.space_group_name_H-M   'P 1'
#
loop_
_entity.id
_entity.type
_entity.pdbx_description
1 polymer ?
#
loop_
_entity_poly.entity_id
_entity_poly.type
_entity_poly.pdbx_seq_one_letter_code
_entity_poly.pdbx_strand_id
1 'polypeptide(L)'
;MTDQKATNIHWHEGEITRKERGSLLGHGGATLWFTGLSGSGKSTVAVALEGVLHDMGVLCYRLDGDNVRFGINKNLGFSEADRTENIRRVGEISKLFVDSGVLV
;
A
#
# COMPACT_ATOMS: atom_id res chain seq x y z
N MET A 1 -12.29 2.16 14.44
CA MET A 1 -10.97 1.92 15.07
C MET A 1 -10.82 0.42 15.22
N THR A 2 -9.73 -0.16 14.75
CA THR A 2 -9.47 -1.60 14.87
C THR A 2 -8.87 -1.90 16.23
N ASP A 3 -9.47 -2.81 16.99
CA ASP A 3 -8.98 -3.19 18.31
C ASP A 3 -7.75 -4.10 18.19
N GLN A 4 -6.70 -3.76 18.95
CA GLN A 4 -5.48 -4.56 19.03
C GLN A 4 -5.73 -5.79 19.89
N LYS A 5 -5.96 -6.94 19.24
CA LYS A 5 -6.23 -8.23 19.92
C LYS A 5 -4.96 -8.98 20.36
N ALA A 6 -3.83 -8.75 19.69
CA ALA A 6 -2.59 -9.44 20.01
C ALA A 6 -2.01 -8.90 21.32
N THR A 7 -1.74 -9.80 22.26
CA THR A 7 -1.08 -9.51 23.55
C THR A 7 0.41 -9.83 23.48
N ASN A 8 1.23 -9.26 24.38
CA ASN A 8 2.69 -9.46 24.46
C ASN A 8 3.47 -9.08 23.19
N ILE A 9 3.10 -7.96 22.58
CA ILE A 9 3.83 -7.38 21.45
C ILE A 9 4.61 -6.16 21.92
N HIS A 10 5.91 -6.16 21.64
CA HIS A 10 6.79 -5.02 21.88
C HIS A 10 7.30 -4.54 20.53
N TRP A 11 7.17 -3.24 20.28
CA TRP A 11 7.81 -2.64 19.12
C TRP A 11 9.31 -2.56 19.39
N HIS A 12 10.11 -3.15 18.51
CA HIS A 12 11.55 -3.01 18.53
C HIS A 12 11.93 -1.96 17.50
N GLU A 13 12.42 -0.81 17.96
CA GLU A 13 13.02 0.16 17.05
C GLU A 13 14.25 -0.47 16.39
N GLY A 14 14.28 -0.45 15.06
CA GLY A 14 15.45 -0.85 14.30
C GLY A 14 16.52 0.25 14.30
N GLU A 15 17.76 -0.10 13.98
CA GLU A 15 18.86 0.87 13.85
C GLU A 15 18.68 1.83 12.66
N ILE A 16 17.83 1.46 11.69
CA ILE A 16 17.62 2.20 10.45
C ILE A 16 16.30 2.97 10.48
N THR A 17 16.41 4.28 10.33
CA THR A 17 15.27 5.20 10.28
C THR A 17 14.60 5.21 8.90
N ARG A 18 13.32 5.61 8.85
CA ARG A 18 12.60 5.82 7.59
C ARG A 18 13.29 6.84 6.66
N LYS A 19 13.96 7.85 7.23
CA LYS A 19 14.72 8.84 6.46
C LYS A 19 15.92 8.22 5.77
N GLU A 20 16.66 7.35 6.47
CA GLU A 20 17.80 6.63 5.90
C GLU A 20 17.36 5.69 4.78
N ARG A 21 16.23 4.99 4.93
CA ARG A 21 15.68 4.16 3.83
C ARG A 21 15.33 5.00 2.60
N GLY A 22 14.62 6.12 2.79
CA GLY A 22 14.30 7.02 1.68
C GLY A 22 15.54 7.61 1.01
N SER A 23 16.62 7.86 1.77
CA SER A 23 17.87 8.38 1.19
C SER A 23 18.52 7.43 0.17
N LEU A 24 18.32 6.11 0.29
CA LEU A 24 18.80 5.12 -0.69
C LEU A 24 18.07 5.23 -2.03
N LEU A 25 16.81 5.69 -2.02
CA LEU A 25 15.98 5.83 -3.21
C LEU A 25 15.99 7.26 -3.77
N GLY A 26 16.57 8.23 -3.04
CA GLY A 26 16.54 9.64 -3.39
C GLY A 26 15.16 10.31 -3.19
N HIS A 27 14.19 9.62 -2.59
CA HIS A 27 12.85 10.13 -2.31
C HIS A 27 12.25 9.48 -1.05
N GLY A 28 11.15 10.05 -0.56
CA GLY A 28 10.35 9.45 0.52
C GLY A 28 9.25 8.54 -0.02
N GLY A 29 8.77 7.62 0.82
CA GLY A 29 7.58 6.82 0.53
C GLY A 29 6.30 7.57 0.87
N ALA A 30 5.25 7.35 0.08
CA ALA A 30 3.91 7.92 0.26
C ALA A 30 2.85 6.99 -0.35
N THR A 31 1.61 7.10 0.14
CA THR A 31 0.46 6.39 -0.44
C THR A 31 -0.45 7.34 -1.22
N LEU A 32 -0.74 7.01 -2.47
CA LEU A 32 -1.70 7.68 -3.34
C LEU A 32 -2.98 6.84 -3.41
N TRP A 33 -3.90 7.11 -2.48
CA TRP A 33 -5.11 6.29 -2.34
C TRP A 33 -6.22 6.70 -3.30
N PHE A 34 -6.34 5.99 -4.43
CA PHE A 34 -7.43 6.20 -5.38
C PHE A 34 -8.74 5.55 -4.89
N THR A 35 -9.78 6.38 -4.73
CA THR A 35 -11.14 5.94 -4.38
C THR A 35 -12.16 6.49 -5.37
N GLY A 36 -13.28 5.77 -5.55
CA GLY A 36 -14.30 6.11 -6.54
C GLY A 36 -15.07 4.89 -7.04
N LEU A 37 -16.17 5.15 -7.75
CA LEU A 37 -17.08 4.12 -8.29
C LEU A 37 -16.36 3.13 -9.22
N SER A 38 -16.91 1.91 -9.37
CA SER A 38 -16.43 1.00 -10.41
C SER A 38 -16.53 1.65 -11.79
N GLY A 39 -15.50 1.51 -12.63
CA GLY A 39 -15.45 2.17 -13.94
C GLY A 39 -15.06 3.66 -13.93
N SER A 40 -14.82 4.28 -12.77
CA SER A 40 -14.44 5.71 -12.69
C SER A 40 -13.02 6.03 -13.18
N GLY A 41 -12.30 5.08 -13.78
CA GLY A 41 -10.94 5.29 -14.31
C GLY A 41 -9.78 5.17 -13.32
N LYS A 42 -10.00 4.74 -12.06
CA LYS A 42 -8.93 4.62 -11.04
C LYS A 42 -7.70 3.84 -11.54
N SER A 43 -7.91 2.64 -12.06
CA SER A 43 -6.81 1.80 -12.56
C SER A 43 -6.13 2.42 -13.77
N THR A 44 -6.88 3.08 -14.66
CA THR A 44 -6.33 3.80 -15.81
C THR A 44 -5.39 4.92 -15.39
N VAL A 45 -5.81 5.74 -14.43
CA VAL A 45 -4.97 6.82 -13.87
C VAL A 45 -3.78 6.25 -13.13
N ALA A 46 -3.96 5.20 -12.32
CA ALA A 46 -2.87 4.60 -11.56
C ALA A 46 -1.78 4.00 -12.47
N VAL A 47 -2.15 3.33 -13.56
CA VAL A 47 -1.19 2.79 -14.54
C VAL A 47 -0.44 3.92 -15.26
N ALA A 48 -1.13 4.97 -15.68
CA ALA A 48 -0.47 6.12 -16.32
C ALA A 48 0.49 6.82 -15.35
N LEU A 49 0.09 7.01 -14.09
CA LEU A 49 0.92 7.61 -13.06
C LEU A 49 2.16 6.77 -12.75
N GLU A 50 2.02 5.45 -12.64
CA GLU A 50 3.13 4.50 -12.46
C GLU A 50 4.18 4.67 -13.56
N GLY A 51 3.76 4.81 -14.82
CA GLY A 51 4.67 5.09 -15.95
C GLY A 51 5.42 6.42 -15.80
N VAL A 52 4.71 7.50 -15.48
CA VAL A 52 5.33 8.83 -15.31
C VAL A 52 6.33 8.84 -14.14
N LEU A 53 5.99 8.19 -13.01
CA LEU A 53 6.89 8.08 -11.86
C LEU A 53 8.13 7.26 -12.19
N HIS A 54 7.97 6.17 -12.94
CA HIS A 54 9.11 5.39 -13.45
C HIS A 54 10.03 6.26 -14.30
N ASP A 55 9.50 7.04 -15.25
CA ASP A 55 10.31 7.91 -16.11
C ASP A 55 11.06 8.99 -15.31
N MET A 56 10.54 9.38 -14.14
CA MET A 56 11.17 10.29 -13.19
C MET A 56 12.21 9.60 -12.28
N GLY A 57 12.41 8.29 -12.39
CA GLY A 57 13.29 7.52 -11.51
C GLY A 57 12.75 7.32 -10.10
N VAL A 58 11.44 7.47 -9.90
CA VAL A 58 10.77 7.27 -8.60
C VAL A 58 10.32 5.81 -8.50
N LEU A 59 10.80 5.11 -7.46
CA LEU A 59 10.36 3.75 -7.20
C LEU A 59 8.92 3.77 -6.68
N CYS A 60 8.02 3.18 -7.46
CA CYS A 60 6.62 3.04 -7.10
C CYS A 60 6.09 1.62 -7.37
N TYR A 61 4.98 1.29 -6.73
CA TYR A 61 4.31 0.01 -6.94
C TYR A 61 2.80 0.17 -6.81
N ARG A 62 2.04 -0.28 -7.81
CA ARG A 62 0.58 -0.19 -7.77
C ARG A 62 -0.06 -1.36 -7.01
N LEU A 63 -0.75 -1.08 -5.91
CA LEU A 63 -1.66 -2.03 -5.26
C LEU A 63 -3.06 -1.91 -5.86
N ASP A 64 -3.54 -2.97 -6.53
CA ASP A 64 -4.85 -2.98 -7.16
C ASP A 64 -5.72 -4.15 -6.69
N GLY A 65 -6.97 -4.17 -7.16
CA GLY A 65 -7.89 -5.25 -6.82
C GLY A 65 -7.40 -6.62 -7.28
N ASP A 66 -6.64 -6.71 -8.38
CA ASP A 66 -6.27 -7.98 -8.98
C ASP A 66 -5.07 -8.58 -8.26
N ASN A 67 -3.95 -7.85 -8.13
CA ASN A 67 -2.74 -8.35 -7.48
C ASN A 67 -2.95 -8.66 -5.99
N VAL A 68 -3.80 -7.90 -5.32
CA VAL A 68 -4.17 -8.16 -3.92
C VAL A 68 -5.13 -9.34 -3.81
N ARG A 69 -6.17 -9.44 -4.65
CA ARG A 69 -7.18 -10.52 -4.57
C ARG A 69 -6.68 -11.86 -5.09
N PHE A 70 -5.71 -11.91 -5.99
CA PHE A 70 -5.08 -13.18 -6.36
C PHE A 70 -4.01 -13.63 -5.36
N GLY A 71 -3.49 -12.71 -4.55
CA GLY A 71 -2.46 -12.97 -3.55
C GLY A 71 -3.00 -13.01 -2.12
N ILE A 72 -2.59 -12.01 -1.32
CA ILE A 72 -2.80 -11.95 0.13
C ILE A 72 -4.28 -11.92 0.54
N ASN A 73 -5.18 -11.47 -0.36
CA ASN A 73 -6.62 -11.40 -0.11
C ASN A 73 -7.43 -12.45 -0.88
N LYS A 74 -6.80 -13.52 -1.40
CA LYS A 74 -7.51 -14.60 -2.11
C LYS A 74 -8.56 -15.33 -1.29
N ASN A 75 -8.49 -15.21 0.03
CA ASN A 75 -9.44 -15.80 0.97
C ASN A 75 -10.66 -14.90 1.27
N LEU A 76 -10.75 -13.71 0.67
CA LEU A 76 -11.83 -12.75 0.90
C LEU A 76 -12.79 -12.71 -0.30
N GLY A 77 -14.09 -12.77 -0.01
CA GLY A 77 -15.15 -12.64 -1.01
C GLY A 77 -15.48 -11.18 -1.34
N PHE A 78 -16.80 -10.93 -1.49
CA PHE A 78 -17.34 -9.60 -1.81
C PHE A 78 -18.38 -9.10 -0.79
N SER A 79 -18.53 -9.78 0.34
CA SER A 79 -19.38 -9.35 1.45
C SER A 79 -18.88 -8.01 2.03
N GLU A 80 -19.73 -7.31 2.78
CA GLU A 80 -19.34 -6.04 3.42
C GLU A 80 -18.16 -6.23 4.40
N ALA A 81 -18.17 -7.33 5.16
CA ALA A 81 -17.06 -7.69 6.05
C ALA A 81 -15.78 -7.96 5.27
N ASP A 82 -15.85 -8.73 4.17
CA ASP A 82 -14.68 -9.00 3.32
C ASP A 82 -14.11 -7.74 2.67
N ARG A 83 -14.97 -6.81 2.25
CA ARG A 83 -14.55 -5.52 1.69
C ARG A 83 -13.82 -4.67 2.73
N THR A 84 -14.34 -4.65 3.95
CA THR A 84 -13.74 -3.94 5.08
C THR A 84 -12.36 -4.51 5.41
N GLU A 85 -12.24 -5.84 5.49
CA GLU A 85 -10.97 -6.51 5.74
C GLU A 85 -9.98 -6.35 4.58
N ASN A 86 -10.48 -6.36 3.34
CA ASN A 86 -9.66 -6.10 2.17
C ASN A 86 -9.01 -4.72 2.24
N ILE A 87 -9.81 -3.68 2.53
CA ILE A 87 -9.30 -2.30 2.67
C ILE A 87 -8.32 -2.20 3.84
N ARG A 88 -8.62 -2.84 4.98
CA ARG A 88 -7.72 -2.85 6.15
C ARG A 88 -6.36 -3.45 5.80
N ARG A 89 -6.34 -4.61 5.13
CA ARG A 89 -5.09 -5.27 4.71
C ARG A 89 -4.31 -4.43 3.70
N VAL A 90 -4.97 -3.86 2.69
CA VAL A 90 -4.32 -2.97 1.73
C VAL A 90 -3.71 -1.76 2.44
N GLY A 91 -4.42 -1.15 3.39
CA GLY A 91 -3.90 -0.03 4.19
C GLY A 91 -2.62 -0.37 4.97
N GLU A 92 -2.58 -1.53 5.64
CA GLU A 92 -1.38 -1.97 6.36
C GLU A 92 -0.23 -2.30 5.41
N ILE A 93 -0.50 -2.91 4.25
CA ILE A 93 0.53 -3.18 3.23
C ILE A 93 1.08 -1.87 2.68
N SER A 94 0.22 -0.92 2.32
CA SER A 94 0.63 0.41 1.86
C SER A 94 1.52 1.10 2.88
N LYS A 95 1.20 1.01 4.18
CA LYS A 95 2.04 1.54 5.25
C LYS A 95 3.44 0.93 5.26
N LEU A 96 3.59 -0.37 4.99
CA LEU A 96 4.90 -1.03 4.91
C LEU A 96 5.71 -0.55 3.68
N PHE A 97 5.07 -0.35 2.52
CA PHE A 97 5.72 0.27 1.35
C PHE A 97 6.20 1.69 1.65
N VAL A 98 5.37 2.48 2.32
CA VAL A 98 5.71 3.84 2.72
C VAL A 98 6.88 3.89 3.70
N ASP A 99 6.95 2.92 4.61
CA ASP A 99 8.06 2.79 5.58
C ASP A 99 9.37 2.32 4.93
N SER A 100 9.29 1.58 3.82
CA SER A 100 10.46 1.20 3.01
C SER A 100 10.93 2.29 2.04
N GLY A 101 10.21 3.41 1.96
CA GLY A 101 10.54 4.53 1.08
C GLY A 101 9.88 4.50 -0.30
N VAL A 102 9.03 3.50 -0.56
CA VAL A 102 8.37 3.30 -1.86
C VAL A 102 7.07 4.12 -1.96
N LEU A 103 6.79 4.65 -3.14
CA LEU A 103 5.48 5.23 -3.46
C LEU A 103 4.48 4.12 -3.82
N VAL A 104 3.27 4.16 -3.28
CA VAL A 104 2.26 3.10 -3.47
C VAL A 104 0.86 3.63 -3.74
#